data_AF-A0ABD1QY47-F1
#
_entry.id   AF-A0ABD1QY47-F1
#
_cell.length_a   1.000
_cell.length_b   1.000
_cell.length_c   1.000
_cell.angle_alpha   90.00
_cell.angle_beta   90.00
_cell.angle_gamma   90.00
#
_symmetry.space_group_name_H-M   'P 1'
#
loop_
_entity.id
_entity.type
_entity.pdbx_description
1 polymer ?
#
loop_
_entity_poly.entity_id
_entity_poly.type
_entity_poly.pdbx_seq_one_letter_code
_entity_poly.pdbx_strand_id
1 'polypeptide(L)'
;MGIAEATPALKCKAFPLTLEGSAFRLYKKLPSRSIHSWKNLKTAFKNKFVFSQPSQLLVQRLQDLRRGKHESLKSYLARFNCENITEAKMFSALKGGLEMRSMFWRNVRSRNPREYNALLDMMKEKIISEEMARPRDNQTQQHYNQEGQTNIKPPDENMHH
;
A
#
# COMPACT_ATOMS: atom_id res chain seq x y z
N MET A 1 6.07 -38.02 10.30
CA MET A 1 5.73 -36.95 11.26
C MET A 1 6.13 -35.61 10.67
N GLY A 2 5.17 -34.72 10.44
CA GLY A 2 5.44 -33.38 9.92
C GLY A 2 5.98 -32.46 11.00
N ILE A 3 6.84 -31.51 10.62
CA ILE A 3 7.44 -30.50 11.53
C ILE A 3 6.36 -29.60 12.20
N ALA A 4 5.10 -29.69 11.74
CA ALA A 4 3.95 -28.99 12.31
C ALA A 4 3.66 -29.40 13.78
N GLU A 5 3.81 -30.66 14.15
CA GLU A 5 3.50 -31.22 15.48
C GLU A 5 4.69 -31.20 16.46
N ALA A 6 5.84 -30.69 16.01
CA ALA A 6 7.08 -30.66 16.79
C ALA A 6 7.05 -29.60 17.91
N THR A 7 7.73 -29.89 19.02
CA THR A 7 7.98 -28.93 20.10
C THR A 7 8.73 -27.70 19.56
N PRO A 8 8.56 -26.50 20.14
CA PRO A 8 9.27 -25.30 19.69
C PRO A 8 10.79 -25.47 19.62
N ALA A 9 11.37 -26.27 20.51
CA ALA A 9 12.79 -26.60 20.52
C ALA A 9 13.19 -27.45 19.30
N LEU A 10 12.39 -28.45 18.94
CA LEU A 10 12.63 -29.28 17.76
C LEU A 10 12.46 -28.47 16.46
N LYS A 11 11.48 -27.55 16.41
CA LYS A 11 11.32 -26.60 15.29
C LYS A 11 12.55 -25.71 15.08
N CYS A 12 13.14 -25.18 16.15
CA CYS A 12 14.39 -24.40 16.06
C CYS A 12 15.57 -25.23 15.53
N LYS A 13 15.69 -26.51 15.93
CA LYS A 13 16.77 -27.39 15.49
C LYS A 13 16.59 -27.87 14.04
N ALA A 14 15.37 -28.13 13.62
CA ALA A 14 15.06 -28.62 12.27
C ALA A 14 15.07 -27.51 11.21
N PHE A 15 14.72 -26.27 11.58
CA PHE A 15 14.58 -25.17 10.63
C PHE A 15 15.80 -24.92 9.74
N PRO A 16 17.05 -24.90 10.23
CA PRO A 16 18.22 -24.67 9.38
C PRO A 16 18.40 -25.76 8.31
N LEU A 17 17.92 -26.97 8.59
CA LEU A 17 17.98 -28.11 7.68
C LEU A 17 16.95 -27.99 6.54
N THR A 18 15.90 -27.18 6.72
CA THR A 18 14.89 -26.90 5.70
C THR A 18 15.23 -25.70 4.81
N LEU A 19 16.35 -25.01 5.07
CA LEU A 19 16.74 -23.82 4.32
C LEU A 19 17.78 -24.16 3.26
N GLU A 20 17.58 -23.61 2.06
CA GLU A 20 18.54 -23.71 0.97
C GLU A 20 18.92 -22.31 0.45
N GLY A 21 20.01 -22.25 -0.33
CA GLY A 21 20.42 -21.06 -1.07
C GLY A 21 20.55 -19.79 -0.21
N SER A 22 19.89 -18.71 -0.64
CA SER A 22 19.94 -17.40 0.03
C SER A 22 19.37 -17.43 1.44
N ALA A 23 18.32 -18.23 1.68
CA ALA A 23 17.69 -18.36 2.99
C ALA A 23 18.69 -18.93 4.02
N PHE A 24 19.44 -19.97 3.65
CA PHE A 24 20.46 -20.56 4.52
C PHE A 24 21.62 -19.60 4.82
N ARG A 25 22.09 -18.86 3.80
CA ARG A 25 23.13 -17.83 3.99
C ARG A 25 22.71 -16.75 4.99
N LEU A 26 21.43 -16.38 4.99
CA LEU A 26 20.89 -15.39 5.93
C LEU A 26 20.77 -15.93 7.33
N TYR A 27 20.36 -17.19 7.47
CA TYR A 27 20.34 -17.87 8.75
C TYR A 27 21.74 -17.91 9.39
N LYS A 28 22.80 -18.21 8.62
CA LYS A 28 24.19 -18.18 9.11
C LYS A 28 24.69 -16.80 9.56
N LYS A 29 24.03 -15.71 9.14
CA LYS A 29 24.38 -14.34 9.55
C LYS A 29 23.67 -13.92 10.85
N LEU A 30 22.84 -14.77 11.44
CA LEU A 30 22.22 -14.49 12.73
C LEU A 30 23.27 -14.58 13.84
N PRO A 31 23.23 -13.69 14.85
CA PRO A 31 24.19 -13.75 15.96
C PRO A 31 24.13 -15.09 16.69
N SER A 32 25.28 -15.65 17.01
CA SER A 32 25.38 -16.86 17.82
C SER A 32 24.70 -16.65 19.18
N ARG A 33 23.91 -17.64 19.62
CA ARG A 33 23.19 -17.64 20.91
C ARG A 33 22.07 -16.59 21.06
N SER A 34 21.63 -15.90 20.01
CA SER A 34 20.51 -14.92 20.12
C SER A 34 19.12 -15.53 19.95
N ILE A 35 19.01 -16.83 19.67
CA ILE A 35 17.75 -17.52 19.40
C ILE A 35 17.43 -18.49 20.53
N HIS A 36 16.53 -18.06 21.41
CA HIS A 36 16.07 -18.85 22.56
C HIS A 36 14.68 -19.47 22.35
N SER A 37 14.00 -19.13 21.26
CA SER A 37 12.66 -19.62 20.96
C SER A 37 12.35 -19.61 19.47
N TRP A 38 11.36 -20.40 19.07
CA TRP A 38 10.84 -20.41 17.69
C TRP A 38 10.31 -19.04 17.26
N LYS A 39 9.72 -18.29 18.20
CA LYS A 39 9.23 -16.93 17.96
C LYS A 39 10.39 -15.99 17.62
N ASN A 40 11.47 -16.03 18.40
CA ASN A 40 12.65 -15.19 18.18
C ASN A 40 13.33 -15.55 16.85
N LEU A 41 13.41 -16.85 16.53
CA LEU A 41 13.95 -17.32 15.26
C LEU A 41 13.17 -16.75 14.07
N LYS A 42 11.83 -16.87 14.08
CA LYS A 42 10.97 -16.36 13.01
C LYS A 42 11.12 -14.85 12.83
N THR A 43 11.11 -14.10 13.92
CA THR A 43 11.23 -12.63 13.85
C THR A 43 12.61 -12.21 13.32
N ALA A 44 13.69 -12.78 13.86
CA ALA A 44 15.05 -12.44 13.44
C ALA A 44 15.30 -12.82 11.97
N PHE A 45 14.84 -14.01 11.56
CA PHE A 45 14.93 -14.47 10.18
C PHE A 45 14.11 -13.59 9.23
N LYS A 46 12.84 -13.30 9.56
CA LYS A 46 12.00 -12.40 8.75
C LYS A 46 12.65 -11.04 8.59
N ASN A 47 13.06 -10.40 9.69
CA ASN A 47 13.70 -9.09 9.64
C ASN A 47 14.94 -9.13 8.74
N LYS A 48 15.87 -10.08 8.94
CA LYS A 48 17.07 -10.18 8.10
C LYS A 48 16.74 -10.50 6.65
N PHE A 49 15.79 -11.39 6.39
CA PHE A 49 15.38 -11.76 5.04
C PHE A 49 14.83 -10.55 4.29
N VAL A 50 13.95 -9.81 4.95
CA VAL A 50 13.35 -8.58 4.47
C VAL A 50 14.39 -7.49 4.22
N PHE A 51 15.32 -7.24 5.16
CA PHE A 51 16.40 -6.27 4.98
C PHE A 51 17.47 -6.72 3.96
N SER A 52 17.56 -8.02 3.70
CA SER A 52 18.48 -8.60 2.72
C SER A 52 17.87 -8.78 1.34
N GLN A 53 16.58 -8.45 1.17
CA GLN A 53 16.02 -8.35 -0.17
C GLN A 53 16.98 -7.50 -1.02
N PRO A 54 17.31 -7.91 -2.24
CA PRO A 54 18.22 -7.17 -3.09
C PRO A 54 17.78 -5.72 -3.12
N SER A 55 18.62 -4.83 -2.59
CA SER A 55 18.38 -3.38 -2.64
C SER A 55 18.09 -2.94 -4.08
N GLN A 56 18.63 -3.66 -5.06
CA GLN A 56 18.35 -3.53 -6.49
C GLN A 56 16.87 -3.76 -6.85
N LEU A 57 16.21 -4.81 -6.34
CA LEU A 57 14.79 -5.05 -6.62
C LEU A 57 13.91 -3.97 -5.99
N LEU A 58 14.28 -3.48 -4.81
CA LEU A 58 13.56 -2.39 -4.15
C LEU A 58 13.76 -1.05 -4.89
N VAL A 59 14.99 -0.78 -5.36
CA VAL A 59 15.32 0.43 -6.14
C VAL A 59 14.67 0.37 -7.51
N GLN A 60 14.68 -0.77 -8.21
CA GLN A 60 13.97 -0.97 -9.48
C GLN A 60 12.47 -0.77 -9.29
N ARG A 61 11.87 -1.40 -8.28
CA ARG A 61 10.46 -1.16 -7.93
C ARG A 61 10.18 0.32 -7.71
N LEU A 62 11.04 1.03 -6.98
CA LEU A 62 10.89 2.47 -6.74
C LEU A 62 11.05 3.32 -8.01
N GLN A 63 11.94 2.94 -8.92
CA GLN A 63 12.13 3.61 -10.21
C GLN A 63 10.96 3.38 -11.18
N ASP A 64 10.35 2.20 -11.10
CA ASP A 64 9.18 1.81 -11.89
C ASP A 64 7.88 2.45 -11.37
N LEU A 65 7.87 2.92 -10.12
CA LEU A 65 6.78 3.71 -9.54
C LEU A 65 6.79 5.16 -10.06
N ARG A 66 6.54 5.30 -11.37
CA ARG A 66 6.13 6.57 -11.97
C ARG A 66 4.62 6.70 -11.92
N ARG A 67 4.14 7.92 -11.68
CA ARG A 67 2.71 8.23 -11.74
C ARG A 67 2.23 7.99 -13.17
N GLY A 68 1.16 7.20 -13.33
CA GLY A 68 0.52 6.99 -14.63
C GLY A 68 -0.19 8.26 -15.11
N LYS A 69 -0.25 8.48 -16.44
CA LYS A 69 -0.87 9.67 -17.07
C LYS A 69 -2.32 9.92 -16.62
N HIS A 70 -3.07 8.86 -16.34
CA HIS A 70 -4.47 8.93 -15.88
C HIS A 70 -4.64 8.47 -14.43
N GLU A 71 -3.54 8.22 -13.73
CA GLU A 71 -3.58 7.79 -12.35
C GLU A 71 -3.75 8.99 -11.42
N SER A 72 -4.71 8.89 -10.49
CA SER A 72 -4.87 9.87 -9.42
C SER A 72 -3.65 9.86 -8.49
N LEU A 73 -3.34 11.02 -7.90
CA LEU A 73 -2.21 11.10 -6.97
C LEU A 73 -2.39 10.19 -5.74
N LYS A 74 -3.64 9.98 -5.30
CA LYS A 74 -3.99 9.07 -4.20
C LYS A 74 -3.66 7.61 -4.52
N SER A 75 -4.08 7.13 -5.71
CA SER A 75 -3.75 5.78 -6.20
C SER A 75 -2.25 5.59 -6.32
N TYR A 76 -1.55 6.60 -6.86
CA TYR A 76 -0.10 6.59 -6.98
C TYR A 76 0.59 6.40 -5.62
N LEU A 77 0.19 7.17 -4.61
CA LEU A 77 0.76 7.06 -3.26
C LEU A 77 0.44 5.73 -2.59
N ALA A 78 -0.73 5.15 -2.82
CA ALA A 78 -1.09 3.85 -2.25
C ALA A 78 -0.12 2.73 -2.69
N ARG A 79 0.54 2.87 -3.86
CA ARG A 79 1.54 1.90 -4.34
C ARG A 79 2.86 1.93 -3.56
N PHE A 80 3.10 2.95 -2.74
CA PHE A 80 4.31 3.08 -1.91
C PHE A 80 4.24 2.32 -0.57
N ASN A 81 3.22 1.49 -0.34
CA ASN A 81 3.04 0.70 0.90
C ASN A 81 4.02 -0.48 1.07
N CYS A 82 5.27 -0.34 0.62
CA CYS A 82 6.30 -1.33 0.88
C CYS A 82 6.85 -1.11 2.29
N GLU A 83 6.60 -2.06 3.19
CA GLU A 83 7.40 -2.23 4.38
C GLU A 83 8.88 -2.22 3.94
N ASN A 84 9.76 -1.49 4.64
CA ASN A 84 11.22 -1.45 4.44
C ASN A 84 11.81 -0.40 3.45
N ILE A 85 11.05 0.62 3.09
CA ILE A 85 11.60 1.82 2.43
C ILE A 85 11.81 2.92 3.46
N THR A 86 13.04 3.45 3.57
CA THR A 86 13.34 4.62 4.40
C THR A 86 12.71 5.88 3.82
N GLU A 87 12.31 6.85 4.65
CA GLU A 87 11.74 8.13 4.22
C GLU A 87 12.57 8.83 3.13
N ALA A 88 13.90 8.84 3.23
CA ALA A 88 14.77 9.45 2.22
C ALA A 88 14.64 8.81 0.82
N LYS A 89 14.46 7.48 0.77
CA LYS A 89 14.25 6.74 -0.48
C LYS A 89 12.85 6.99 -1.03
N MET A 90 11.85 7.04 -0.16
CA MET A 90 10.47 7.35 -0.54
C MET A 90 10.36 8.79 -1.07
N PHE A 91 10.96 9.74 -0.37
CA PHE A 91 11.06 11.13 -0.79
C PHE A 91 11.70 11.29 -2.18
N SER A 92 12.85 10.63 -2.40
CA SER A 92 13.55 10.67 -3.69
C SER A 92 12.72 10.04 -4.81
N ALA A 93 12.10 8.89 -4.55
CA ALA A 93 11.26 8.17 -5.52
C ALA A 93 9.99 8.97 -5.86
N LEU A 94 9.30 9.52 -4.86
CA LEU A 94 8.13 10.35 -5.06
C LEU A 94 8.47 11.61 -5.86
N LYS A 95 9.53 12.34 -5.49
CA LYS A 95 9.96 13.56 -6.20
C LYS A 95 10.33 13.28 -7.66
N GLY A 96 10.95 12.13 -7.93
CA GLY A 96 11.33 11.69 -9.28
C GLY A 96 10.21 11.06 -10.11
N GLY A 97 9.19 10.47 -9.47
CA GLY A 97 8.09 9.78 -10.13
C GLY A 97 6.91 10.67 -10.52
N LEU A 98 6.93 11.96 -10.15
CA LEU A 98 5.97 12.96 -10.61
C LEU A 98 6.15 13.26 -12.10
N GLU A 99 5.05 13.43 -12.81
CA GLU A 99 5.06 13.78 -14.23
C GLU A 99 5.66 15.18 -14.44
N MET A 100 6.83 15.24 -15.08
CA MET A 100 7.66 16.44 -15.26
C MET A 100 6.95 17.63 -15.94
N ARG A 101 5.87 17.36 -16.69
CA ARG A 101 5.09 18.39 -17.40
C ARG A 101 3.80 18.79 -16.69
N SER A 102 3.47 18.15 -15.56
CA SER A 102 2.28 18.48 -14.79
C SER A 102 2.42 19.81 -14.05
N MET A 103 1.30 20.53 -13.88
CA MET A 103 1.26 21.75 -13.05
C MET A 103 1.68 21.46 -11.61
N PHE A 104 1.37 20.27 -11.11
CA PHE A 104 1.79 19.82 -9.79
C PHE A 104 3.32 19.69 -9.68
N TRP A 105 4.00 19.10 -10.67
CA TRP A 105 5.46 19.04 -10.67
C TRP A 105 6.11 20.42 -10.69
N ARG A 106 5.55 21.39 -11.44
CA ARG A 106 6.02 22.78 -11.43
C ARG A 106 5.90 23.41 -10.04
N ASN A 107 4.77 23.17 -9.35
CA ASN A 107 4.56 23.64 -7.99
C ASN A 107 5.56 23.02 -7.00
N VAL A 108 5.79 21.70 -7.08
CA VAL A 108 6.80 20.98 -6.29
C VAL A 108 8.21 21.53 -6.55
N ARG A 109 8.56 21.79 -7.81
CA ARG A 109 9.85 22.39 -8.16
C ARG A 109 9.99 23.81 -7.62
N SER A 110 8.92 24.62 -7.66
CA SER A 110 8.93 26.00 -7.16
C SER A 110 9.04 26.09 -5.64
N ARG A 111 8.28 25.27 -4.90
CA ARG A 111 8.32 25.26 -3.42
C ARG A 111 9.55 24.53 -2.88
N ASN A 112 10.15 23.66 -3.70
CA ASN A 112 11.33 22.85 -3.40
C ASN A 112 11.32 22.28 -1.97
N PRO A 113 10.37 21.37 -1.64
CA PRO A 113 10.32 20.76 -0.32
C PRO A 113 11.67 20.06 -0.03
N ARG A 114 12.18 20.29 1.17
CA ARG A 114 13.45 19.71 1.66
C ARG A 114 13.23 18.42 2.45
N GLU A 115 12.02 18.22 2.95
CA GLU A 115 11.66 17.11 3.84
C GLU A 115 10.48 16.32 3.28
N TYR A 116 10.38 15.07 3.74
CA TYR A 116 9.32 14.15 3.33
C TYR A 116 7.92 14.67 3.68
N ASN A 117 7.74 15.19 4.90
CA ASN A 117 6.44 15.71 5.35
C ASN A 117 5.97 16.90 4.51
N ALA A 118 6.87 17.83 4.19
CA ALA A 118 6.54 18.97 3.33
C ALA A 118 6.07 18.51 1.94
N LEU A 119 6.69 17.48 1.37
CA LEU A 119 6.24 16.91 0.10
C LEU A 119 4.89 16.20 0.24
N LEU A 120 4.65 15.48 1.33
CA LEU A 120 3.36 14.84 1.61
C LEU A 120 2.24 15.87 1.74
N ASP A 121 2.45 16.98 2.43
CA ASP A 121 1.42 18.00 2.60
C ASP A 121 1.02 18.64 1.26
N MET A 122 2.01 18.93 0.42
CA MET A 122 1.74 19.36 -0.97
C MET A 122 0.94 18.32 -1.75
N MET A 123 1.23 17.03 -1.56
CA MET A 123 0.48 15.95 -2.21
C MET A 123 -0.94 15.82 -1.67
N LYS A 124 -1.16 15.99 -0.36
CA LYS A 124 -2.49 16.00 0.25
C LYS A 124 -3.34 17.17 -0.30
N GLU A 125 -2.77 18.38 -0.34
CA GLU A 125 -3.40 19.56 -0.94
C GLU A 125 -3.84 19.26 -2.38
N LYS A 126 -2.96 18.62 -3.16
CA LYS A 126 -3.25 18.25 -4.54
C LYS A 126 -4.33 17.16 -4.63
N ILE A 127 -4.32 16.14 -3.77
CA ILE A 127 -5.36 15.10 -3.72
C ILE A 127 -6.72 15.73 -3.44
N ILE A 128 -6.80 16.61 -2.43
CA ILE A 128 -8.05 17.33 -2.11
C ILE A 128 -8.53 18.11 -3.33
N SER A 129 -7.64 18.86 -4.01
CA SER A 129 -8.02 19.58 -5.23
C SER A 129 -8.48 18.68 -6.39
N GLU A 130 -7.88 17.49 -6.53
CA GLU A 130 -8.27 16.51 -7.56
C GLU A 130 -9.63 15.86 -7.25
N GLU A 131 -9.93 15.61 -5.97
CA GLU A 131 -11.21 15.04 -5.52
C GLU A 131 -12.35 16.07 -5.61
N MET A 132 -12.09 17.35 -5.29
CA MET A 132 -13.09 18.43 -5.40
C MET A 132 -13.45 18.76 -6.86
N ALA A 133 -12.53 18.50 -7.81
CA ALA A 133 -12.76 18.72 -9.24
C ALA A 133 -13.50 17.55 -9.92
N ARG A 134 -13.72 16.43 -9.23
CA ARG A 134 -14.54 15.32 -9.76
C ARG A 134 -16.02 15.66 -9.57
N PRO A 135 -16.86 15.51 -10.62
CA PRO A 135 -18.31 15.58 -10.44
C PRO A 135 -18.76 14.58 -9.38
N ARG A 136 -19.64 15.01 -8.47
CA ARG A 136 -20.27 14.16 -7.44
C ARG A 136 -21.35 13.25 -8.07
N ASP A 137 -20.96 12.38 -8.99
CA ASP A 137 -21.84 11.32 -9.45
C ASP A 137 -21.73 10.15 -8.48
N ASN A 138 -22.56 10.16 -7.41
CA ASN A 138 -23.02 8.98 -6.64
C ASN A 138 -23.69 9.33 -5.27
N GLN A 139 -24.39 10.46 -5.13
CA GLN A 139 -25.26 10.69 -3.96
C GLN A 139 -26.75 10.91 -4.31
N THR A 140 -27.10 11.07 -5.59
CA THR A 140 -28.50 11.35 -5.99
C THR A 140 -29.34 10.09 -6.20
N GLN A 141 -28.75 8.90 -6.36
CA GLN A 141 -29.50 7.67 -6.66
C GLN A 141 -30.13 6.99 -5.43
N GLN A 142 -29.73 7.35 -4.20
CA GLN A 142 -30.31 6.76 -2.98
C GLN A 142 -31.55 7.51 -2.48
N HIS A 143 -31.69 8.80 -2.79
CA HIS A 143 -32.87 9.58 -2.38
C HIS A 143 -34.09 9.36 -3.30
N TYR A 144 -33.89 9.02 -4.57
CA TYR A 144 -34.97 8.81 -5.54
C TYR A 144 -35.75 7.49 -5.35
N ASN A 145 -35.24 6.57 -4.53
CA ASN A 145 -35.88 5.25 -4.32
C ASN A 145 -36.78 5.20 -3.07
N GLN A 146 -36.93 6.29 -2.31
CA GLN A 146 -37.83 6.33 -1.14
C GLN A 146 -39.08 7.21 -1.31
N GLU A 147 -39.14 8.08 -2.31
CA GLU A 147 -40.30 8.97 -2.52
C GLU A 147 -41.35 8.41 -3.51
N GLY A 148 -41.15 7.20 -4.05
CA GLY A 148 -42.07 6.55 -4.98
C GLY A 148 -43.21 5.74 -4.34
N GLN A 149 -43.36 5.75 -3.01
CA GLN A 149 -44.42 5.00 -2.31
C GLN A 149 -45.30 5.90 -1.43
N THR A 150 -45.97 6.88 -2.04
CA THR A 150 -47.25 7.36 -1.50
C THR A 150 -48.26 7.60 -2.62
N ASN A 151 -49.12 6.58 -2.80
CA ASN A 151 -50.58 6.72 -2.85
C ASN A 151 -51.23 7.43 -4.05
N ILE A 152 -51.74 6.64 -5.01
CA ILE A 152 -52.99 6.98 -5.73
C ILE A 152 -53.86 5.71 -5.81
N LYS A 153 -54.94 5.72 -5.02
CA LYS A 153 -56.06 4.76 -5.05
C LYS A 153 -56.86 4.96 -6.35
N PRO A 154 -57.22 3.91 -7.11
CA PRO A 154 -58.12 4.09 -8.25
C PRO A 154 -59.58 4.27 -7.78
N PRO A 155 -60.38 5.09 -8.48
CA PRO A 155 -61.80 5.29 -8.16
C PRO A 155 -62.66 4.14 -8.69
N ASP A 156 -63.71 3.83 -7.92
CA ASP A 156 -64.85 2.98 -8.30
C ASP A 156 -65.54 3.51 -9.55
N GLU A 157 -65.72 2.67 -10.57
CA GLU A 157 -66.85 2.78 -11.50
C GLU A 157 -67.40 1.38 -11.83
N ASN A 158 -68.57 1.12 -11.24
CA ASN A 158 -69.57 0.17 -11.72
C ASN A 158 -70.01 0.57 -13.14
N MET A 159 -70.12 -0.37 -14.09
CA MET A 159 -71.39 -0.70 -14.76
C MET A 159 -71.26 -1.84 -15.81
N HIS A 160 -72.02 -2.92 -15.58
CA HIS A 160 -72.72 -3.80 -16.55
C HIS A 160 -71.96 -4.46 -17.71
N HIS A 161 -71.91 -5.80 -17.70
CA HIS A 161 -72.91 -6.69 -18.35
C HIS A 161 -73.02 -8.01 -17.59
#